data_AF-A0A9E3ZDH2-F1
#
_entry.id   AF-A0A9E3ZDH2-F1
#
_cell.length_a   1.000
_cell.length_b   1.000
_cell.length_c   1.000
_cell.angle_alpha   90.00
_cell.angle_beta   90.00
_cell.angle_gamma   90.00
#
_symmetry.space_group_name_H-M   'P 1'
#
loop_
_entity.id
_entity.type
_entity.pdbx_description
1 polymer ?
#
loop_
_entity_poly.entity_id
_entity_poly.type
_entity_poly.pdbx_seq_one_letter_code
_entity_poly.pdbx_strand_id
1 'polypeptide(L)'
;MLVSLGACQSAPTQLGQSFAVSAARDRFAAAHREQAVHFERQGALADARREWQIVNALAPGRVDVVDTLSRLDAEIGRQYAEHLAAAKRARAKGRDQAARSELLRAVALRPDSDEAVDELRAVEAKIAYARLDAQPRVARGAVSEVDVYTAAQPAVRDAPSAKPTDTPRVAGAKAARAAAADSAASIDARIQQGMTALSNKDYAAALAIFTQLEKSDGGARPEIK
;
A
#
# COMPACT_ATOMS: atom_id res chain seq x y z
N MET A 1 51.16 -45.62 -1.83
CA MET A 1 51.03 -44.51 -2.80
C MET A 1 49.55 -44.25 -3.02
N LEU A 2 49.00 -43.21 -2.39
CA LEU A 2 47.61 -42.77 -2.63
C LEU A 2 47.64 -41.69 -3.73
N VAL A 3 46.94 -41.94 -4.83
CA VAL A 3 46.67 -40.97 -5.89
C VAL A 3 45.36 -40.27 -5.53
N SER A 4 45.45 -39.03 -5.04
CA SER A 4 44.28 -38.18 -4.78
C SER A 4 43.84 -37.53 -6.10
N LEU A 5 42.71 -37.99 -6.63
CA LEU A 5 41.99 -37.35 -7.73
C LEU A 5 41.32 -36.07 -7.23
N GLY A 6 41.83 -34.92 -7.67
CA GLY A 6 41.22 -33.61 -7.45
C GLY A 6 39.96 -33.45 -8.30
N ALA A 7 38.80 -33.42 -7.67
CA ALA A 7 37.55 -33.03 -8.31
C ALA A 7 37.51 -31.49 -8.43
N CYS A 8 37.62 -30.98 -9.65
CA CYS A 8 37.26 -29.60 -9.98
C CYS A 8 35.75 -29.43 -9.79
N GLN A 9 35.32 -28.82 -8.69
CA GLN A 9 33.95 -28.31 -8.57
C GLN A 9 33.87 -27.00 -9.34
N SER A 10 33.23 -27.06 -10.50
CA SER A 10 32.78 -25.90 -11.26
C SER A 10 31.83 -25.06 -10.42
N ALA A 11 32.22 -23.82 -10.11
CA ALA A 11 31.37 -22.84 -9.45
C ALA A 11 30.13 -22.54 -10.33
N PRO A 12 28.92 -22.47 -9.76
CA PRO A 12 27.73 -22.11 -10.52
C PRO A 12 27.86 -20.68 -11.07
N THR A 13 27.49 -20.54 -12.33
CA THR A 13 27.66 -19.34 -13.15
C THR A 13 26.79 -18.18 -12.62
N GLN A 14 27.40 -17.29 -11.84
CA GLN A 14 26.78 -16.09 -11.25
C GLN A 14 26.21 -15.10 -12.29
N LEU A 15 26.61 -15.23 -13.57
CA LEU A 15 26.15 -14.42 -14.68
C LEU A 15 24.67 -14.65 -15.03
N GLY A 16 24.07 -15.81 -14.74
CA GLY A 16 22.67 -16.08 -15.08
C GLY A 16 21.66 -15.32 -14.21
N GLN A 17 22.02 -15.02 -12.96
CA GLN A 17 21.11 -14.39 -12.00
C GLN A 17 20.90 -12.89 -12.27
N SER A 18 21.92 -12.18 -12.76
CA SER A 18 21.83 -10.74 -13.05
C SER A 18 20.86 -10.44 -14.21
N PHE A 19 20.87 -11.26 -15.26
CA PHE A 19 19.94 -11.10 -16.40
C PHE A 19 18.49 -11.38 -15.99
N ALA A 20 18.23 -12.39 -15.16
CA ALA A 20 16.89 -12.71 -14.70
C ALA A 20 16.28 -11.58 -13.85
N VAL A 21 17.08 -10.99 -12.95
CA VAL A 21 16.66 -9.84 -12.12
C VAL A 21 16.40 -8.60 -12.98
N SER A 22 17.27 -8.32 -13.97
CA SER A 22 17.05 -7.21 -14.91
C SER A 22 15.75 -7.39 -15.70
N ALA A 23 15.52 -8.58 -16.26
CA ALA A 23 14.31 -8.86 -17.03
C ALA A 23 13.02 -8.76 -16.19
N ALA A 24 13.06 -9.19 -14.92
CA ALA A 24 11.94 -9.04 -14.00
C ALA A 24 11.66 -7.57 -13.68
N ARG A 25 12.70 -6.77 -13.42
CA ARG A 25 12.61 -5.31 -13.19
C ARG A 25 12.00 -4.59 -14.38
N ASP A 26 12.41 -4.94 -15.59
CA ASP A 26 11.90 -4.32 -16.83
C ASP A 26 10.41 -4.63 -17.04
N ARG A 27 9.99 -5.89 -16.80
CA ARG A 27 8.56 -6.27 -16.86
C ARG A 27 7.73 -5.53 -15.82
N PHE A 28 8.26 -5.38 -14.61
CA PHE A 28 7.58 -4.65 -13.54
C PHE A 28 7.44 -3.16 -13.88
N ALA A 29 8.50 -2.54 -14.38
CA ALA A 29 8.46 -1.15 -14.86
C ALA A 29 7.48 -0.95 -16.03
N ALA A 30 7.38 -1.93 -16.94
CA ALA A 30 6.42 -1.89 -18.05
C ALA A 30 4.97 -1.92 -17.55
N ALA A 31 4.64 -2.80 -16.59
CA ALA A 31 3.30 -2.87 -16.01
C ALA A 31 2.89 -1.55 -15.33
N HIS A 32 3.80 -0.93 -14.57
CA HIS A 32 3.54 0.37 -13.94
C HIS A 32 3.40 1.51 -14.96
N ARG A 33 4.15 1.46 -16.07
CA ARG A 33 3.97 2.41 -17.17
C ARG A 33 2.58 2.29 -17.78
N GLU A 34 2.10 1.08 -18.04
CA GLU A 34 0.75 0.85 -18.58
C GLU A 34 -0.33 1.40 -17.64
N GLN A 35 -0.19 1.17 -16.33
CA GLN A 35 -1.08 1.73 -15.32
C GLN A 35 -1.03 3.26 -15.28
N ALA A 36 0.16 3.85 -15.35
CA ALA A 36 0.33 5.31 -15.38
C ALA A 36 -0.41 5.93 -16.56
N VAL A 37 -0.23 5.36 -17.76
CA VAL A 37 -0.92 5.81 -18.98
C VAL A 37 -2.43 5.61 -18.87
N HIS A 38 -2.90 4.54 -18.23
CA HIS A 38 -4.32 4.32 -17.98
C HIS A 38 -4.91 5.42 -17.08
N PHE A 39 -4.24 5.77 -15.99
CA PHE A 39 -4.67 6.85 -15.10
C PHE A 39 -4.63 8.23 -15.78
N GLU A 40 -3.62 8.51 -16.62
CA GLU A 40 -3.59 9.74 -17.41
C GLU A 40 -4.82 9.87 -18.30
N ARG A 41 -5.22 8.79 -18.98
CA ARG A 41 -6.41 8.77 -19.85
C ARG A 41 -7.71 8.99 -19.08
N GLN A 42 -7.75 8.58 -17.82
CA GLN A 42 -8.90 8.79 -16.93
C GLN A 42 -8.90 10.19 -16.29
N GLY A 43 -7.83 10.98 -16.45
CA GLY A 43 -7.66 12.23 -15.73
C GLY A 43 -7.33 12.05 -14.24
N ALA A 44 -6.98 10.85 -13.80
CA ALA A 44 -6.55 10.54 -12.44
C ALA A 44 -5.07 10.92 -12.25
N LEU A 45 -4.79 12.23 -12.28
CA LEU A 45 -3.42 12.75 -12.41
C LEU A 45 -2.50 12.39 -11.23
N ALA A 46 -3.02 12.42 -10.00
CA ALA A 46 -2.24 12.08 -8.82
C ALA A 46 -1.79 10.59 -8.84
N ASP A 47 -2.69 9.70 -9.25
CA ASP A 47 -2.40 8.27 -9.40
C ASP A 47 -1.42 8.04 -10.55
N ALA A 48 -1.63 8.69 -11.70
CA ALA A 48 -0.70 8.62 -12.83
C ALA A 48 0.71 9.05 -12.43
N ARG A 49 0.84 10.16 -11.71
CA ARG A 49 2.12 10.66 -11.20
C ARG A 49 2.79 9.62 -10.28
N ARG A 50 2.03 9.02 -9.37
CA ARG A 50 2.54 7.99 -8.45
C ARG A 50 3.10 6.80 -9.22
N GLU A 51 2.39 6.31 -10.23
CA GLU A 51 2.88 5.20 -11.05
C GLU A 51 4.14 5.57 -11.84
N TRP A 52 4.23 6.79 -12.39
CA TRP A 52 5.45 7.27 -13.04
C TRP A 52 6.64 7.43 -12.08
N GLN A 53 6.40 7.79 -10.81
CA GLN A 53 7.46 7.83 -9.80
C GLN A 53 8.02 6.43 -9.53
N ILE A 54 7.17 5.39 -9.52
CA ILE A 54 7.61 3.99 -9.42
C ILE A 54 8.47 3.64 -10.63
N VAL A 55 8.02 3.96 -11.85
CA VAL A 55 8.81 3.74 -13.07
C VAL A 55 10.16 4.46 -13.00
N ASN A 56 10.21 5.70 -12.52
CA ASN A 56 11.45 6.47 -12.37
C ASN A 56 12.39 5.84 -11.33
N ALA A 57 11.85 5.36 -10.20
CA ALA A 57 12.64 4.66 -9.18
C ALA A 57 13.22 3.34 -9.72
N LEU A 58 12.46 2.64 -10.58
CA LEU A 58 12.90 1.41 -11.24
C LEU A 58 13.79 1.67 -12.44
N ALA A 59 13.85 2.85 -13.04
CA ALA A 59 14.72 3.13 -14.19
C ALA A 59 15.12 4.60 -14.19
N PRO A 60 16.02 5.01 -13.27
CA PRO A 60 16.37 6.42 -13.10
C PRO A 60 17.13 6.96 -14.31
N GLY A 61 16.99 8.26 -14.56
CA GLY A 61 17.72 8.96 -15.63
C GLY A 61 17.05 8.90 -17.01
N ARG A 62 15.85 8.33 -17.10
CA ARG A 62 15.05 8.34 -18.33
C ARG A 62 14.42 9.72 -18.56
N VAL A 63 14.88 10.42 -19.59
CA VAL A 63 14.40 11.77 -19.95
C VAL A 63 12.89 11.78 -20.18
N ASP A 64 12.34 10.77 -20.86
CA ASP A 64 10.89 10.67 -21.12
C ASP A 64 10.05 10.59 -19.84
N VAL A 65 10.55 9.91 -18.82
CA VAL A 65 9.87 9.76 -17.52
C VAL A 65 9.96 11.05 -16.73
N VAL A 66 11.12 11.70 -16.73
CA VAL A 66 11.34 12.99 -16.05
C VAL A 66 10.46 14.08 -16.65
N ASP A 67 10.40 14.18 -17.97
CA ASP A 67 9.54 15.14 -18.68
C ASP A 67 8.06 14.90 -18.38
N THR A 68 7.65 13.62 -18.35
CA THR A 68 6.27 13.24 -18.03
C THR A 68 5.89 13.63 -16.61
N LEU A 69 6.77 13.37 -15.64
CA LEU A 69 6.58 13.77 -14.25
C LEU A 69 6.49 15.30 -14.11
N SER A 70 7.38 16.04 -14.77
CA SER A 70 7.35 17.51 -14.75
C SER A 70 6.04 18.08 -15.33
N ARG A 71 5.55 17.52 -16.44
CA ARG A 71 4.26 17.88 -17.04
C ARG A 71 3.10 17.58 -16.09
N LEU A 72 3.08 16.40 -15.47
CA LEU A 72 2.04 16.02 -14.51
C LEU A 72 2.06 16.93 -13.27
N ASP A 73 3.24 17.25 -12.74
CA ASP A 73 3.41 18.16 -11.60
C ASP A 73 2.86 19.55 -11.91
N ALA A 74 3.15 20.09 -13.09
CA ALA A 74 2.62 21.38 -13.52
C ALA A 74 1.09 21.38 -13.66
N GLU A 75 0.54 20.31 -14.25
CA GLU A 75 -0.90 20.14 -14.44
C GLU A 75 -1.63 20.01 -13.09
N ILE A 76 -1.13 19.13 -12.20
CA ILE A 76 -1.65 18.95 -10.84
C ILE A 76 -1.59 20.27 -10.07
N GLY A 77 -0.47 20.99 -10.16
CA GLY A 77 -0.30 22.29 -9.52
C GLY A 77 -1.33 23.32 -9.99
N ARG A 78 -1.61 23.36 -11.31
CA ARG A 78 -2.62 24.25 -11.88
C ARG A 78 -4.02 23.91 -11.39
N GLN A 79 -4.45 22.65 -11.52
CA GLN A 79 -5.78 22.22 -11.07
C GLN A 79 -5.97 22.39 -9.56
N TYR A 80 -4.94 22.08 -8.76
CA TYR A 80 -4.94 22.32 -7.33
C TYR A 80 -5.19 23.80 -7.01
N ALA A 81 -4.46 24.72 -7.65
CA ALA A 81 -4.62 26.15 -7.44
C ALA A 81 -6.01 26.65 -7.86
N GLU A 82 -6.55 26.12 -8.97
CA GLU A 82 -7.91 26.43 -9.44
C GLU A 82 -8.98 26.01 -8.43
N HIS A 83 -8.93 24.76 -7.96
CA HIS A 83 -9.88 24.22 -6.97
C HIS A 83 -9.78 24.96 -5.63
N LEU A 84 -8.56 25.23 -5.15
CA LEU A 84 -8.37 25.98 -3.91
C LEU A 84 -8.90 27.42 -4.04
N ALA A 85 -8.67 28.10 -5.16
CA ALA A 85 -9.22 29.43 -5.42
C ALA A 85 -10.76 29.41 -5.56
N ALA A 86 -11.33 28.38 -6.16
CA ALA A 86 -12.78 28.19 -6.25
C ALA A 86 -13.40 27.96 -4.87
N ALA A 87 -12.76 27.15 -4.03
CA ALA A 87 -13.16 26.92 -2.65
C ALA A 87 -13.17 28.23 -1.84
N LYS A 88 -12.09 29.02 -1.91
CA LYS A 88 -11.99 30.34 -1.24
C LYS A 88 -13.12 31.27 -1.68
N ARG A 89 -13.42 31.33 -2.98
CA ARG A 89 -14.54 32.11 -3.54
C ARG A 89 -15.91 31.60 -3.08
N ALA A 90 -16.11 30.29 -2.97
CA ALA A 90 -17.36 29.71 -2.47
C ALA A 90 -17.56 30.02 -0.98
N ARG A 91 -16.49 29.91 -0.18
CA ARG A 91 -16.48 30.24 1.26
C ARG A 91 -16.79 31.72 1.51
N ALA A 92 -16.18 32.63 0.73
CA ALA A 92 -16.48 34.06 0.80
C ALA A 92 -17.96 34.40 0.51
N LYS A 93 -18.66 33.55 -0.25
CA LYS A 93 -20.09 33.67 -0.56
C LYS A 93 -20.99 32.91 0.41
N GLY A 94 -20.45 32.35 1.49
CA GLY A 94 -21.19 31.52 2.45
C GLY A 94 -21.66 30.16 1.91
N ARG A 95 -21.12 29.72 0.76
CA ARG A 95 -21.52 28.46 0.11
C ARG A 95 -20.63 27.31 0.60
N ASP A 96 -20.76 26.96 1.87
CA ASP A 96 -19.83 26.04 2.55
C ASP A 96 -19.81 24.63 1.91
N GLN A 97 -20.95 24.11 1.42
CA GLN A 97 -20.98 22.81 0.72
C GLN A 97 -20.22 22.83 -0.61
N ALA A 98 -20.31 23.92 -1.35
CA ALA A 98 -19.55 24.09 -2.59
C ALA A 98 -18.05 24.23 -2.28
N ALA A 99 -17.70 24.99 -1.24
CA ALA A 99 -16.32 25.11 -0.78
C ALA A 99 -15.73 23.74 -0.40
N ARG A 100 -16.48 22.93 0.37
CA ARG A 100 -16.09 21.56 0.74
C ARG A 100 -15.80 20.69 -0.48
N SER A 101 -16.69 20.73 -1.48
CA SER A 101 -16.55 19.92 -2.70
C SER A 101 -15.27 20.27 -3.47
N GLU A 102 -14.96 21.56 -3.61
CA GLU A 102 -13.73 22.00 -4.29
C GLU A 102 -12.47 21.67 -3.46
N LEU A 103 -12.52 21.78 -2.13
CA LEU A 103 -11.41 21.41 -1.25
C LEU A 103 -11.11 19.91 -1.32
N LEU A 104 -12.14 19.06 -1.38
CA LEU A 104 -11.94 17.62 -1.56
C LEU A 104 -11.24 17.29 -2.89
N ARG A 105 -11.54 18.02 -3.97
CA ARG A 105 -10.81 17.88 -5.25
C ARG A 105 -9.36 18.34 -5.13
N ALA A 106 -9.11 19.47 -4.45
CA ALA A 106 -7.76 19.94 -4.19
C ALA A 106 -6.93 18.93 -3.37
N VAL A 107 -7.52 18.35 -2.31
CA VAL A 107 -6.88 17.32 -1.47
C VAL A 107 -6.65 16.03 -2.25
N ALA A 108 -7.58 15.62 -3.13
CA ALA A 108 -7.38 14.45 -3.99
C ALA A 108 -6.18 14.61 -4.94
N LEU A 109 -5.89 15.83 -5.39
CA LEU A 109 -4.71 16.14 -6.20
C LEU A 109 -3.42 16.22 -5.36
N ARG A 110 -3.50 16.77 -4.14
CA ARG A 110 -2.36 16.97 -3.23
C ARG A 110 -2.74 16.61 -1.80
N PRO A 111 -2.66 15.31 -1.41
CA PRO A 111 -3.06 14.86 -0.09
C PRO A 111 -2.10 15.32 1.03
N ASP A 112 -0.89 15.76 0.66
CA ASP A 112 0.16 16.30 1.53
C ASP A 112 0.05 17.82 1.75
N SER A 113 -0.98 18.46 1.21
CA SER A 113 -1.18 19.90 1.38
C SER A 113 -1.85 20.24 2.71
N ASP A 114 -1.06 20.71 3.67
CA ASP A 114 -1.58 21.22 4.95
C ASP A 114 -2.63 22.33 4.74
N GLU A 115 -2.40 23.23 3.78
CA GLU A 115 -3.33 24.34 3.47
C GLU A 115 -4.73 23.82 3.08
N ALA A 116 -4.80 22.89 2.12
CA ALA A 116 -6.08 22.37 1.65
C ALA A 116 -6.79 21.52 2.71
N VAL A 117 -6.02 20.74 3.48
CA VAL A 117 -6.54 19.90 4.56
C VAL A 117 -7.09 20.76 5.70
N ASP A 118 -6.38 21.80 6.12
CA ASP A 118 -6.83 22.67 7.20
C ASP A 118 -8.04 23.53 6.80
N GLU A 119 -8.06 24.04 5.56
CA GLU A 119 -9.23 24.71 5.00
C GLU A 119 -10.45 23.77 4.93
N LEU A 120 -10.25 22.51 4.52
CA LEU A 120 -11.32 21.50 4.50
C LEU A 120 -11.88 21.26 5.91
N ARG A 121 -11.00 21.04 6.89
CA ARG A 121 -11.40 20.86 8.30
C ARG A 121 -12.17 22.06 8.83
N ALA A 122 -11.74 23.28 8.53
CA ALA A 122 -12.41 24.50 8.95
C ALA A 122 -13.84 24.61 8.35
N VAL A 123 -14.00 24.29 7.07
CA VAL A 123 -15.31 24.26 6.41
C VAL A 123 -16.20 23.17 6.99
N GLU A 124 -15.67 21.96 7.21
CA GLU A 124 -16.43 20.85 7.78
C GLU A 124 -16.89 21.14 9.22
N ALA A 125 -16.04 21.74 10.05
CA ALA A 125 -16.41 22.17 11.39
C ALA A 125 -17.58 23.17 11.34
N LYS A 126 -17.52 24.16 10.45
CA LYS A 126 -18.59 25.15 10.29
C LYS A 126 -19.91 24.50 9.85
N ILE A 127 -19.86 23.57 8.90
CA ILE A 127 -21.05 22.81 8.46
C ILE A 127 -21.63 21.99 9.62
N ALA A 128 -20.79 21.35 10.42
CA ALA A 128 -21.23 20.56 11.57
C ALA A 128 -21.92 21.43 12.63
N TYR A 129 -21.36 22.60 12.97
CA TYR A 129 -21.99 23.54 13.90
C TYR A 129 -23.33 24.06 13.40
N ALA A 130 -23.41 24.47 12.13
CA ALA A 130 -24.68 24.93 11.54
C ALA A 130 -25.78 23.85 11.59
N ARG A 131 -25.40 22.57 11.48
CA ARG A 131 -26.34 21.45 11.61
C ARG A 131 -26.82 21.24 13.06
N LEU A 132 -25.99 21.54 14.05
CA LEU A 132 -26.41 21.46 15.46
C LEU A 132 -27.42 22.57 15.79
N ASP A 133 -27.22 23.78 15.26
CA ASP A 133 -28.16 24.89 15.44
C ASP A 133 -29.51 24.65 14.74
N ALA A 134 -29.50 23.93 13.61
CA ALA A 134 -30.69 23.60 12.85
C ALA A 134 -31.50 22.41 13.43
N GLN A 135 -30.93 21.63 14.36
CA GLN A 135 -31.69 20.54 14.98
C GLN A 135 -32.77 21.13 15.89
N PRO A 136 -34.05 20.72 15.74
CA PRO A 136 -35.08 21.12 16.66
C PRO A 136 -34.67 20.65 18.04
N ARG A 137 -34.39 21.61 18.94
CA ARG A 137 -34.19 21.30 20.35
C ARG A 137 -35.48 20.62 20.80
N VAL A 138 -35.43 19.30 20.96
CA VAL A 138 -36.52 18.56 21.58
C VAL A 138 -36.74 19.27 22.90
N ALA A 139 -37.89 19.93 23.05
CA ALA A 139 -38.27 20.51 24.32
C ALA A 139 -38.11 19.37 25.31
N ARG A 140 -37.22 19.56 26.29
CA ARG A 140 -36.97 18.61 27.36
C ARG A 140 -38.24 18.60 28.21
N GLY A 141 -39.31 17.99 27.69
CA GLY A 141 -40.49 17.64 28.43
C GLY A 141 -39.99 16.82 29.60
N ALA A 142 -40.44 17.18 30.80
CA ALA A 142 -40.04 16.56 32.04
C ALA A 142 -40.11 15.04 31.92
N VAL A 143 -38.98 14.41 31.64
CA VAL A 143 -38.86 12.96 31.73
C VAL A 143 -38.89 12.70 33.22
N SER A 144 -40.01 12.17 33.69
CA SER A 144 -40.13 11.76 35.07
C SER A 144 -39.07 10.68 35.32
N GLU A 145 -38.36 10.78 36.44
CA GLU A 145 -37.29 9.86 36.85
C GLU A 145 -37.72 8.38 36.84
N VAL A 146 -39.03 8.13 36.87
CA VAL A 146 -39.67 6.83 36.87
C VAL A 146 -39.51 6.09 35.53
N ASP A 147 -39.45 6.79 34.40
CA ASP A 147 -39.38 6.16 33.07
C ASP A 147 -37.98 5.62 32.72
N VAL A 148 -36.94 6.06 33.44
CA VAL A 148 -35.55 5.66 33.16
C VAL A 148 -35.22 4.30 33.79
N TYR A 149 -35.93 3.89 34.85
CA TYR A 149 -35.62 2.65 35.58
C TYR A 149 -36.28 1.38 35.02
N THR A 150 -37.23 1.48 34.08
CA THR A 150 -37.96 0.29 33.59
C THR A 150 -37.33 -0.36 32.35
N ALA A 151 -36.32 0.25 31.72
CA ALA A 151 -35.69 -0.28 30.50
C ALA A 151 -34.40 -1.09 30.73
N ALA A 152 -33.94 -1.20 31.98
CA ALA A 152 -32.69 -1.90 32.33
C ALA A 152 -32.97 -3.31 32.91
N GLN A 153 -33.47 -4.24 32.11
CA GLN A 153 -33.37 -5.67 32.40
C GLN A 153 -32.66 -6.39 31.24
N PRO A 154 -31.40 -6.82 31.41
CA PRO A 154 -30.71 -7.60 30.39
C PRO A 154 -31.18 -9.07 30.42
N ALA A 155 -31.69 -9.54 29.29
CA ALA A 155 -31.91 -10.97 29.04
C ALA A 155 -30.55 -11.67 28.89
N VAL A 156 -30.22 -12.51 29.88
CA VAL A 156 -29.06 -13.40 29.86
C VAL A 156 -29.28 -14.47 28.78
N ARG A 157 -28.40 -14.53 27.79
CA ARG A 157 -28.34 -15.61 26.79
C ARG A 157 -27.02 -16.36 26.96
N ASP A 158 -27.13 -17.61 27.41
CA ASP A 158 -26.05 -18.57 27.48
C ASP A 158 -25.57 -18.95 26.07
N ALA A 159 -24.25 -18.93 25.86
CA ALA A 159 -23.59 -19.46 24.67
C ALA A 159 -22.55 -20.52 25.09
N PRO A 160 -22.57 -21.75 24.54
CA PRO A 160 -21.65 -22.81 24.93
C PRO A 160 -20.28 -22.70 24.22
N SER A 161 -19.22 -22.96 24.99
CA SER A 161 -17.82 -23.02 24.56
C SER A 161 -17.52 -24.19 23.61
N ALA A 162 -16.83 -23.90 22.50
CA ALA A 162 -16.22 -24.91 21.64
C ALA A 162 -14.76 -25.18 22.08
N LYS A 163 -14.40 -26.47 22.19
CA LYS A 163 -13.05 -26.96 22.52
C LYS A 163 -12.12 -26.93 21.29
N PRO A 164 -10.79 -26.79 21.46
CA PRO A 164 -9.83 -26.88 20.37
C PRO A 164 -9.45 -28.33 20.06
N THR A 165 -9.34 -28.65 18.77
CA THR A 165 -8.90 -29.95 18.23
C THR A 165 -7.39 -29.93 17.97
N ASP A 166 -6.67 -30.83 18.63
CA ASP A 166 -5.28 -31.22 18.36
C ASP A 166 -5.17 -32.08 17.08
N THR A 167 -4.06 -31.97 16.35
CA THR A 167 -3.53 -33.02 15.44
C THR A 167 -2.03 -32.78 15.14
N PRO A 168 -1.27 -33.79 14.67
CA PRO A 168 -0.05 -34.19 15.36
C PRO A 168 1.26 -33.94 14.61
N ARG A 169 2.33 -33.99 15.42
CA ARG A 169 3.76 -34.02 15.10
C ARG A 169 4.19 -35.38 14.55
N VAL A 170 4.89 -35.41 13.41
CA VAL A 170 5.72 -36.56 13.00
C VAL A 170 7.09 -36.07 12.53
N ALA A 171 8.12 -36.73 13.06
CA ALA A 171 9.54 -36.53 12.80
C ALA A 171 10.02 -37.32 11.56
N GLY A 172 11.23 -37.01 11.07
CA GLY A 172 12.04 -38.02 10.37
C GLY A 172 12.91 -37.50 9.24
N ALA A 173 14.18 -37.26 9.54
CA ALA A 173 15.24 -36.87 8.63
C ALA A 173 15.64 -37.97 7.64
N LYS A 174 15.66 -37.68 6.33
CA LYS A 174 16.58 -38.28 5.34
C LYS A 174 16.53 -37.58 3.96
N ALA A 175 17.12 -36.38 3.81
CA ALA A 175 17.21 -35.75 2.47
C ALA A 175 18.34 -34.71 2.28
N ALA A 176 19.50 -34.86 2.94
CA ALA A 176 20.56 -33.84 2.91
C ALA A 176 21.42 -33.78 1.62
N ARG A 177 21.01 -34.44 0.52
CA ARG A 177 21.70 -34.33 -0.79
C ARG A 177 20.79 -33.99 -1.98
N ALA A 178 19.47 -33.90 -1.78
CA ALA A 178 18.53 -33.27 -2.73
C ALA A 178 18.38 -31.75 -2.49
N ALA A 179 18.77 -31.30 -1.28
CA ALA A 179 18.54 -29.95 -0.76
C ALA A 179 19.26 -28.79 -1.47
N ALA A 180 20.23 -29.04 -2.36
CA ALA A 180 20.97 -27.98 -3.06
C ALA A 180 20.42 -27.65 -4.47
N ALA A 181 19.67 -28.57 -5.09
CA ALA A 181 18.89 -28.28 -6.30
C ALA A 181 17.48 -27.81 -5.95
N ASP A 182 16.92 -28.32 -4.84
CA ASP A 182 15.66 -27.85 -4.26
C ASP A 182 15.78 -26.43 -3.69
N SER A 183 16.95 -25.96 -3.29
CA SER A 183 17.11 -24.60 -2.73
C SER A 183 16.93 -23.52 -3.80
N ALA A 184 17.51 -23.66 -4.99
CA ALA A 184 17.30 -22.73 -6.10
C ALA A 184 15.85 -22.73 -6.59
N ALA A 185 15.25 -23.92 -6.76
CA ALA A 185 13.84 -24.06 -7.11
C ALA A 185 12.91 -23.47 -6.01
N SER A 186 13.31 -23.55 -4.74
CA SER A 186 12.55 -22.97 -3.62
C SER A 186 12.65 -21.45 -3.53
N ILE A 187 13.78 -20.85 -3.95
CA ILE A 187 13.95 -19.40 -3.99
C ILE A 187 13.08 -18.82 -5.10
N ASP A 188 13.13 -19.40 -6.30
CA ASP A 188 12.29 -18.95 -7.43
C ASP A 188 10.79 -19.08 -7.11
N ALA A 189 10.38 -20.18 -6.49
CA ALA A 189 8.99 -20.36 -6.05
C ALA A 189 8.56 -19.31 -5.02
N ARG A 190 9.43 -18.94 -4.07
CA ARG A 190 9.15 -17.90 -3.08
C ARG A 190 9.11 -16.50 -3.70
N ILE A 191 9.97 -16.21 -4.67
CA ILE A 191 9.92 -14.95 -5.43
C ILE A 191 8.58 -14.86 -6.17
N GLN A 192 8.14 -15.93 -6.85
CA GLN A 192 6.84 -15.97 -7.53
C GLN A 192 5.66 -15.79 -6.56
N GLN A 193 5.72 -16.39 -5.37
CA GLN A 193 4.72 -16.19 -4.31
C GLN A 193 4.70 -14.73 -3.81
N GLY A 194 5.85 -14.12 -3.60
CA GLY A 194 5.95 -12.70 -3.22
C GLY A 194 5.37 -11.77 -4.29
N MET A 195 5.67 -12.03 -5.57
CA MET A 195 5.11 -11.29 -6.70
C MET A 195 3.59 -11.48 -6.83
N THR A 196 3.09 -12.69 -6.57
CA THR A 196 1.64 -12.97 -6.57
C THR A 196 0.95 -12.20 -5.44
N ALA A 197 1.55 -12.15 -4.24
CA ALA A 197 1.03 -11.35 -3.13
C ALA A 197 1.00 -9.85 -3.47
N LEU A 198 2.06 -9.32 -4.11
CA LEU A 198 2.07 -7.94 -4.62
C LEU A 198 0.96 -7.68 -5.64
N SER A 199 0.76 -8.60 -6.59
CA SER A 199 -0.30 -8.51 -7.60
C SER A 199 -1.70 -8.48 -6.95
N ASN A 200 -1.89 -9.21 -5.85
CA ASN A 200 -3.14 -9.24 -5.09
C ASN A 200 -3.29 -8.06 -4.10
N LYS A 201 -2.37 -7.09 -4.12
CA LYS A 201 -2.30 -5.96 -3.18
C LYS A 201 -2.14 -6.39 -1.71
N ASP A 202 -1.65 -7.61 -1.47
CA ASP A 202 -1.33 -8.10 -0.13
C ASP A 202 0.13 -7.77 0.20
N TYR A 203 0.36 -6.50 0.53
CA TYR A 203 1.70 -5.98 0.80
C TYR A 203 2.33 -6.58 2.06
N ALA A 204 1.51 -6.97 3.06
CA ALA A 204 1.99 -7.58 4.30
C ALA A 204 2.52 -8.99 4.05
N ALA A 205 1.80 -9.80 3.27
CA ALA A 205 2.27 -11.12 2.87
C ALA A 205 3.51 -11.03 1.97
N ALA A 206 3.52 -10.11 1.01
CA ALA A 206 4.68 -9.88 0.15
C ALA A 206 5.93 -9.52 0.96
N LEU A 207 5.81 -8.58 1.90
CA LEU A 207 6.91 -8.15 2.76
C LEU A 207 7.45 -9.32 3.59
N ALA A 208 6.57 -10.11 4.21
CA ALA A 208 6.98 -11.27 5.01
C ALA A 208 7.77 -12.30 4.18
N ILE A 209 7.36 -12.55 2.94
CA ILE A 209 8.04 -13.48 2.02
C ILE A 209 9.43 -12.95 1.65
N PHE A 210 9.55 -11.66 1.30
CA PHE A 210 10.84 -11.07 0.95
C PHE A 210 11.80 -10.95 2.15
N THR A 211 11.30 -10.65 3.35
CA THR A 211 12.13 -10.66 4.57
C THR A 211 12.64 -12.06 4.90
N GLN A 212 11.86 -13.11 4.65
CA GLN A 212 12.32 -14.49 4.82
C GLN A 212 13.39 -14.86 3.79
N LEU A 213 13.29 -14.36 2.55
CA LEU A 213 14.30 -14.55 1.51
C LEU A 213 15.64 -13.90 1.88
N GLU A 214 15.61 -12.67 2.39
CA GLU A 214 16.81 -11.95 2.85
C GLU A 214 17.52 -12.68 4.01
N LYS A 215 16.75 -13.19 4.97
CA LYS A 215 17.27 -14.00 6.08
C LYS A 215 17.90 -15.32 5.63
N SER A 216 17.39 -15.92 4.55
CA SER A 216 17.97 -17.16 4.01
C SER A 216 19.25 -16.95 3.21
N ASP A 217 19.48 -15.76 2.65
CA ASP A 217 20.67 -15.46 1.84
C ASP A 217 21.84 -14.90 2.68
N GLY A 218 21.56 -14.28 3.84
CA GLY A 218 22.55 -13.69 4.74
C GLY A 218 23.50 -14.65 5.48
N GLY A 219 23.40 -15.97 5.26
CA GLY A 219 24.17 -17.00 5.97
C GLY A 219 25.58 -17.32 5.42
N ALA A 220 26.00 -16.72 4.32
CA ALA A 220 27.27 -17.04 3.66
C ALA A 220 28.10 -15.78 3.33
N ARG A 221 28.45 -14.97 4.35
CA ARG A 221 29.59 -14.05 4.20
C ARG A 221 30.86 -14.79 4.62
N PRO A 222 31.78 -15.12 3.70
CA PRO A 222 33.08 -15.62 4.10
C PRO A 222 33.83 -14.52 4.86
N GLU A 223 34.13 -14.75 6.13
CA GLU A 223 35.15 -13.97 6.84
C GLU A 223 36.48 -14.18 6.12
N ILE A 224 36.94 -13.15 5.42
CA ILE A 224 38.31 -13.11 4.90
C ILE A 224 39.21 -12.81 6.11
N LYS A 225 39.89 -13.83 6.62
CA LYS A 225 41.00 -13.69 7.58
C LYS A 225 42.31 -13.40 6.86
#